data_AF-J3ID90-F1
#
_entry.id   AF-J3ID90-F1
#
_cell.length_a   1.000
_cell.length_b   1.000
_cell.length_c   1.000
_cell.angle_alpha   90.00
_cell.angle_beta   90.00
_cell.angle_gamma   90.00
#
_symmetry.space_group_name_H-M   'P 1'
#
loop_
_entity.id
_entity.type
_entity.pdbx_description
1 polymer ?
#
loop_
_entity_poly.entity_id
_entity_poly.type
_entity_poly.pdbx_seq_one_letter_code
_entity_poly.pdbx_strand_id
1 'polypeptide(L)'
;MTSALSRPRLRESVIYAFSTTPRLTEAGLKFETAPAFLALLIQGALPRSEFVIFTGLQSEDASDQLNRLINLGVVVSPPSNPRTLEVGLPAWFAKHILPGLHTSVSS
;
A
#
# COMPACT_ATOMS: atom_id res chain seq x y z
N MET A 1 -18.67 -15.91 6.35
CA MET A 1 -17.69 -16.06 5.25
C MET A 1 -16.69 -14.89 5.28
N THR A 2 -15.80 -14.85 6.27
CA THR A 2 -14.76 -13.80 6.44
C THR A 2 -13.34 -14.38 6.49
N SER A 3 -13.15 -15.66 6.13
CA SER A 3 -11.82 -16.29 6.12
C SER A 3 -10.85 -15.72 5.07
N ALA A 4 -11.33 -14.81 4.23
CA ALA A 4 -10.55 -14.08 3.24
C ALA A 4 -9.63 -13.00 3.84
N LEU A 5 -9.78 -12.65 5.13
CA LEU A 5 -8.94 -11.65 5.80
C LEU A 5 -8.41 -12.15 7.15
N SER A 6 -7.63 -13.25 7.16
CA SER A 6 -6.79 -13.50 8.33
C SER A 6 -5.59 -12.54 8.30
N ARG A 7 -5.27 -11.88 9.41
CA ARG A 7 -4.15 -10.93 9.51
C ARG A 7 -2.81 -11.51 9.01
N PRO A 8 -2.45 -12.78 9.30
CA PRO A 8 -1.26 -13.41 8.72
C PRO A 8 -1.29 -13.42 7.19
N ARG A 9 -2.43 -13.77 6.60
CA ARG A 9 -2.61 -13.74 5.13
C ARG A 9 -2.50 -12.34 4.56
N LEU A 10 -2.99 -11.32 5.26
CA LEU A 10 -2.88 -9.94 4.78
C LEU A 10 -1.41 -9.50 4.67
N ARG A 11 -0.62 -9.77 5.72
CA ARG A 11 0.81 -9.46 5.70
C ARG A 11 1.52 -10.20 4.56
N GLU A 12 1.27 -11.50 4.43
CA GLU A 12 1.84 -12.33 3.36
C GLU A 12 1.44 -11.83 1.98
N SER A 13 0.17 -11.50 1.75
CA SER A 13 -0.32 -10.97 0.48
C SER A 13 0.30 -9.62 0.13
N VAL A 14 0.46 -8.72 1.10
CA VAL A 14 1.14 -7.43 0.86
C VAL A 14 2.60 -7.66 0.50
N ILE A 15 3.32 -8.46 1.29
CA ILE A 15 4.73 -8.80 1.03
C ILE A 15 4.90 -9.42 -0.36
N TYR A 16 4.03 -10.37 -0.71
CA TYR A 16 4.04 -11.04 -2.00
C TYR A 16 3.71 -10.07 -3.15
N ALA A 17 2.73 -9.19 -2.97
CA ALA A 17 2.37 -8.22 -3.99
C ALA A 17 3.54 -7.26 -4.29
N PHE A 18 4.23 -6.75 -3.25
CA PHE A 18 5.38 -5.87 -3.41
C PHE A 18 6.59 -6.55 -4.06
N SER A 19 6.75 -7.87 -3.92
CA SER A 19 7.86 -8.60 -4.54
C SER A 19 7.57 -9.12 -5.96
N THR A 20 6.29 -9.34 -6.30
CA THR A 20 5.93 -10.05 -7.55
C THR A 20 5.12 -9.22 -8.54
N THR A 21 4.50 -8.11 -8.12
CA THR A 21 3.65 -7.33 -9.03
C THR A 21 4.51 -6.53 -10.00
N PRO A 22 4.46 -6.79 -11.32
CA PRO A 22 5.34 -6.13 -12.30
C PRO A 22 5.23 -4.61 -12.24
N ARG A 23 4.01 -4.09 -12.08
CA ARG A 23 3.77 -2.65 -11.97
C ARG A 23 4.47 -1.98 -10.78
N LEU A 24 4.69 -2.71 -9.68
CA LEU A 24 5.43 -2.19 -8.53
C LEU A 24 6.94 -2.33 -8.75
N THR A 25 7.38 -3.49 -9.23
CA THR A 25 8.81 -3.79 -9.43
C THR A 25 9.42 -2.97 -10.57
N GLU A 26 8.73 -2.83 -11.70
CA GLU A 26 9.12 -1.98 -12.83
C GLU A 26 9.11 -0.49 -12.46
N ALA A 27 8.25 -0.09 -11.52
CA ALA A 27 8.26 1.26 -10.96
C ALA A 27 9.44 1.50 -10.00
N GLY A 28 10.30 0.50 -9.75
CA GLY A 28 11.46 0.60 -8.88
C GLY A 28 11.10 0.74 -7.40
N LEU A 29 9.96 0.17 -6.98
CA LEU A 29 9.61 0.15 -5.56
C LEU A 29 10.52 -0.82 -4.79
N LYS A 30 11.11 -0.30 -3.73
CA LYS A 30 11.93 -1.03 -2.77
C LYS A 30 11.04 -1.86 -1.85
N PHE A 31 11.44 -3.09 -1.54
CA PHE A 31 10.66 -4.01 -0.71
C PHE A 31 10.40 -3.46 0.71
N GLU A 32 11.32 -2.63 1.19
CA GLU A 32 11.27 -1.86 2.43
C GLU A 32 10.03 -0.97 2.56
N THR A 33 9.34 -0.69 1.47
CA THR A 33 8.07 0.06 1.48
C THR A 33 6.87 -0.79 1.90
N ALA A 34 6.95 -2.12 1.79
CA ALA A 34 5.83 -3.02 2.06
C ALA A 34 5.36 -2.98 3.54
N PRO A 35 6.26 -2.95 4.56
CA PRO A 35 5.85 -2.79 5.96
C PRO A 35 5.15 -1.45 6.23
N ALA A 36 5.63 -0.35 5.64
CA ALA A 36 5.00 0.97 5.76
C ALA A 36 3.59 0.98 5.14
N PHE A 37 3.45 0.38 3.96
CA PHE A 37 2.14 0.21 3.33
C PHE A 37 1.21 -0.69 4.15
N LEU A 38 1.70 -1.80 4.72
CA LEU A 38 0.90 -2.65 5.59
C LEU A 38 0.42 -1.89 6.84
N ALA A 39 1.27 -1.06 7.44
CA ALA A 39 0.87 -0.21 8.56
C ALA A 39 -0.24 0.76 8.17
N LEU A 40 -0.10 1.43 7.01
CA LEU A 40 -1.13 2.31 6.46
C LEU A 40 -2.45 1.55 6.21
N LEU A 41 -2.37 0.35 5.64
CA LEU A 41 -3.53 -0.49 5.36
C LEU A 41 -4.28 -0.92 6.62
N ILE A 42 -3.56 -1.24 7.69
CA ILE A 42 -4.16 -1.63 8.97
C ILE A 42 -4.79 -0.44 9.68
N GLN A 43 -4.15 0.73 9.64
CA GLN A 43 -4.59 1.93 10.36
C GLN A 43 -5.63 2.74 9.58
N GLY A 44 -5.73 2.55 8.26
CA GLY A 44 -6.62 3.29 7.35
C GLY A 44 -6.04 4.65 6.94
N ALA A 45 -5.33 5.32 7.83
CA ALA A 45 -4.60 6.56 7.56
C ALA A 45 -3.35 6.68 8.44
N LEU A 46 -2.32 7.38 7.96
CA LEU A 46 -1.08 7.63 8.70
C LEU A 46 -0.50 9.01 8.39
N PRO A 47 0.17 9.67 9.34
CA PRO A 47 1.02 10.81 9.02
C PRO A 47 2.11 10.43 8.01
N ARG A 48 2.40 11.33 7.06
CA ARG A 48 3.45 11.15 6.04
C ARG A 48 4.81 10.85 6.68
N SER A 49 5.12 11.50 7.80
CA SER A 49 6.35 11.28 8.56
C SER A 49 6.45 9.86 9.13
N GLU A 50 5.35 9.32 9.65
CA GLU A 50 5.33 7.96 10.19
C GLU A 50 5.49 6.93 9.08
N PHE A 51 4.84 7.14 7.94
CA PHE A 51 5.03 6.27 6.78
C PHE A 51 6.49 6.21 6.35
N VAL A 52 7.16 7.37 6.24
CA VAL A 52 8.58 7.46 5.92
C VAL A 52 9.43 6.70 6.94
N ILE A 53 9.16 6.87 8.24
CA ILE A 53 9.87 6.15 9.31
C ILE A 53 9.70 4.63 9.17
N PHE A 54 8.49 4.16 8.90
CA PHE A 54 8.22 2.72 8.78
C PHE A 54 8.88 2.04 7.58
N THR A 55 9.33 2.81 6.58
CA THR A 55 10.13 2.22 5.50
C THR A 55 11.51 1.78 5.98
N GLY A 56 12.05 2.39 7.04
CA GLY A 56 13.44 2.18 7.47
C GLY A 56 14.49 2.67 6.47
N LEU A 57 14.09 3.37 5.41
CA LEU A 57 14.98 3.97 4.42
C LEU A 57 15.47 5.35 4.88
N GLN A 58 16.53 5.85 4.25
CA GLN A 58 16.94 7.25 4.41
C GLN A 58 15.83 8.20 3.91
N SER A 59 15.74 9.40 4.50
CA SER A 59 14.58 10.29 4.30
C SER A 59 14.31 10.66 2.83
N GLU A 60 15.36 10.87 2.04
CA GLU A 60 15.26 11.13 0.60
C GLU A 60 14.70 9.92 -0.16
N ASP A 61 15.30 8.75 0.06
CA ASP A 61 14.90 7.48 -0.52
C ASP A 61 13.44 7.15 -0.18
N ALA A 62 13.08 7.27 1.10
CA ALA A 62 11.72 7.02 1.58
C ALA A 62 10.70 7.97 0.94
N SER A 63 11.06 9.24 0.75
CA SER A 63 10.21 10.23 0.10
C SER A 63 9.99 9.92 -1.37
N ASP A 64 11.05 9.50 -2.08
CA ASP A 64 10.97 9.07 -3.47
C ASP A 64 10.09 7.82 -3.64
N GLN A 65 10.28 6.84 -2.76
CA GLN A 65 9.46 5.64 -2.72
C GLN A 65 7.97 5.95 -2.47
N LEU A 66 7.69 6.85 -1.53
CA LEU A 66 6.32 7.30 -1.26
C LEU A 66 5.72 8.03 -2.48
N ASN A 67 6.47 8.90 -3.14
CA ASN A 67 6.00 9.58 -4.35
C ASN A 67 5.68 8.59 -5.48
N ARG A 68 6.46 7.50 -5.64
CA ARG A 68 6.13 6.41 -6.58
C ARG A 68 4.82 5.73 -6.21
N LEU A 69 4.59 5.41 -4.93
CA LEU A 69 3.32 4.83 -4.47
C LEU A 69 2.12 5.74 -4.73
N ILE A 70 2.28 7.05 -4.54
CA ILE A 70 1.25 8.05 -4.84
C ILE A 70 0.96 8.10 -6.34
N ASN A 71 2.00 8.13 -7.18
CA ASN A 71 1.84 8.13 -8.64
C ASN A 71 1.18 6.85 -9.18
N LEU A 72 1.37 5.72 -8.50
CA LEU A 72 0.70 4.46 -8.82
C LEU A 72 -0.75 4.39 -8.28
N GLY A 73 -1.16 5.37 -7.47
CA GLY A 73 -2.46 5.41 -6.82
C GLY A 73 -2.63 4.37 -5.71
N VAL A 74 -1.53 3.79 -5.22
CA VAL A 74 -1.53 2.82 -4.11
C VAL A 74 -1.55 3.53 -2.75
N VAL A 75 -1.09 4.77 -2.71
CA VAL A 75 -1.22 5.67 -1.56
C VAL A 75 -1.85 6.97 -2.05
N VAL A 76 -2.68 7.60 -1.22
CA VAL A 76 -3.30 8.89 -1.54
C VAL A 76 -2.88 9.91 -0.49
N SER A 77 -2.59 11.13 -0.92
CA SER A 77 -2.43 12.28 -0.04
C SER A 77 -3.56 13.27 -0.35
N PRO A 78 -4.61 13.34 0.50
CA PRO A 78 -5.76 14.21 0.24
C PRO A 78 -5.34 15.69 0.18
N PRO A 79 -5.84 16.48 -0.78
CA PRO A 79 -5.52 17.91 -0.85
C PRO A 79 -5.92 18.70 0.40
N SER A 80 -6.97 18.24 1.10
CA SER A 80 -7.46 18.83 2.36
C SER A 80 -6.53 18.58 3.55
N ASN A 81 -5.68 17.56 3.50
CA ASN A 81 -4.73 17.22 4.55
C ASN A 81 -3.47 16.53 3.99
N PRO A 82 -2.53 17.30 3.42
CA PRO A 82 -1.35 16.77 2.75
C PRO A 82 -0.34 16.10 3.71
N ARG A 83 -0.53 16.28 5.03
CA ARG A 83 0.31 15.64 6.05
C ARG A 83 -0.14 14.22 6.37
N THR A 84 -1.34 13.84 5.95
CA THR A 84 -1.89 12.50 6.13
C THR A 84 -1.89 11.75 4.80
N LEU A 85 -1.60 10.47 4.91
CA LEU A 85 -1.68 9.49 3.83
C LEU A 85 -2.84 8.57 4.12
N GLU A 86 -3.51 8.14 3.05
CA GLU A 86 -4.58 7.17 3.06
C GLU A 86 -4.25 6.05 2.07
N VAL A 87 -4.91 4.90 2.24
CA VAL A 87 -4.71 3.77 1.33
C VAL A 87 -5.37 4.09 -0.01
N GLY A 88 -4.59 4.03 -1.08
CA GLY A 88 -5.12 3.88 -2.42
C GLY A 88 -5.26 2.40 -2.76
N LEU A 89 -6.48 1.93 -3.04
CA LEU A 89 -6.73 0.55 -3.45
C LEU A 89 -7.23 0.50 -4.89
N PRO A 90 -6.36 0.76 -5.88
CA PRO A 90 -6.77 0.67 -7.26
C PRO A 90 -7.10 -0.79 -7.59
N ALA A 91 -8.09 -1.01 -8.47
CA ALA A 91 -8.64 -2.34 -8.72
C ALA A 91 -7.59 -3.38 -9.16
N TRP A 92 -6.54 -2.95 -9.86
CA TRP A 92 -5.44 -3.84 -10.26
C TRP A 92 -4.66 -4.35 -9.04
N PHE A 93 -4.48 -3.53 -8.01
CA PHE A 93 -3.70 -3.86 -6.82
C PHE A 93 -4.53 -4.61 -5.78
N ALA A 94 -5.80 -4.22 -5.62
CA ALA A 94 -6.73 -4.86 -4.68
C ALA A 94 -6.84 -6.38 -4.92
N LYS A 95 -6.79 -6.82 -6.19
CA LYS A 95 -6.82 -8.25 -6.57
C LYS A 95 -5.64 -9.05 -6.03
N HIS A 96 -4.47 -8.42 -5.89
CA HIS A 96 -3.26 -9.07 -5.38
C HIS A 96 -3.26 -9.18 -3.86
N ILE A 97 -3.80 -8.17 -3.15
CA ILE A 97 -3.77 -8.15 -1.69
C ILE A 97 -4.98 -8.86 -1.07
N LEU A 98 -6.14 -8.79 -1.73
CA LEU A 98 -7.43 -9.26 -1.20
C LEU A 98 -8.06 -10.26 -2.18
N PRO A 99 -7.48 -11.47 -2.33
CA PRO A 99 -8.03 -12.50 -3.20
C PRO A 99 -9.42 -12.91 -2.68
N GLY A 100 -10.46 -12.53 -3.42
CA GLY A 100 -11.87 -12.80 -3.06
C GLY A 100 -12.70 -11.58 -2.69
N LEU A 101 -12.15 -10.35 -2.78
CA LEU A 101 -12.95 -9.13 -2.78
C LEU A 101 -13.65 -8.98 -4.15
N HIS A 102 -14.56 -9.91 -4.44
CA HIS A 102 -15.50 -9.78 -5.54
C HIS A 102 -16.36 -8.56 -5.23
N THR A 103 -16.24 -7.53 -6.04
CA THR A 103 -17.19 -6.41 -6.05
C THR A 103 -18.57 -6.99 -6.33
N SER A 104 -19.35 -7.23 -5.27
CA SER A 104 -20.81 -7.28 -5.39
C SER A 104 -21.29 -5.84 -5.57
N VAL A 105 -20.94 -5.26 -6.72
CA VAL A 105 -21.62 -4.10 -7.28
C VAL A 105 -22.02 -4.55 -8.68
N SER A 106 -23.05 -5.39 -8.73
CA SER A 106 -23.91 -5.47 -9.89
C SER A 106 -24.90 -4.31 -9.80
N SER A 107 -25.08 -3.69 -10.96
CA SER A 107 -25.98 -2.61 -11.31
C SER A 107 -27.40 -2.74 -10.79
#